data_AF-A0A9D8P3N9-F1
#
_entry.id   AF-A0A9D8P3N9-F1
#
_cell.length_a   1.000
_cell.length_b   1.000
_cell.length_c   1.000
_cell.angle_alpha   90.00
_cell.angle_beta   90.00
_cell.angle_gamma   90.00
#
_symmetry.space_group_name_H-M   'P 1'
#
loop_
_entity.id
_entity.type
_entity.pdbx_description
1 polymer ?
#
loop_
_entity_poly.entity_id
_entity_poly.type
_entity_poly.pdbx_seq_one_letter_code
_entity_poly.pdbx_strand_id
1 'polypeptide(L)'
;MKKTQASRTANYVAMMRALGHRAPWVPGFSDPTAEVFLGKRFRQFEIALRAIYGKYFANKLETFWSSLSVNFQFRTVVLDRIIGDALPFDQLVLLGAGYDGRAWRMKSLRDVKVF
;
A
#
# COMPACT_ATOMS: atom_id res chain seq x y z
N MET A 1 -7.90 -7.67 -19.72
CA MET A 1 -8.48 -7.41 -18.37
C MET A 1 -9.94 -7.87 -18.38
N LYS A 2 -10.39 -8.67 -17.41
CA LYS A 2 -11.83 -8.84 -17.20
C LYS A 2 -12.34 -7.55 -16.53
N LYS A 3 -13.45 -6.99 -17.03
CA LYS A 3 -14.00 -5.67 -16.66
C LYS A 3 -14.22 -5.46 -15.15
N THR A 4 -14.27 -6.53 -14.36
CA THR A 4 -14.64 -6.53 -12.93
C THR A 4 -13.52 -6.98 -11.98
N GLN A 5 -12.29 -7.21 -12.47
CA GLN A 5 -11.18 -7.65 -11.62
C GLN A 5 -9.98 -6.71 -11.72
N ALA A 6 -9.49 -6.28 -10.54
CA ALA A 6 -8.23 -5.58 -10.43
C ALA A 6 -7.09 -6.40 -11.05
N SER A 7 -6.13 -5.71 -11.66
CA SER A 7 -4.98 -6.35 -12.30
C SER A 7 -4.13 -7.12 -11.30
N ARG A 8 -3.36 -8.12 -11.78
CA ARG A 8 -2.39 -8.84 -10.93
C ARG A 8 -1.41 -7.87 -10.26
N THR A 9 -0.93 -6.88 -11.01
CA THR A 9 -0.03 -5.84 -10.52
C THR A 9 -0.67 -5.00 -9.41
N ALA A 10 -1.93 -4.56 -9.56
CA ALA A 10 -2.62 -3.78 -8.54
C ALA A 10 -2.77 -4.57 -7.23
N ASN A 11 -3.14 -5.85 -7.31
CA ASN A 11 -3.21 -6.73 -6.14
C ASN A 11 -1.84 -6.89 -5.47
N TYR A 12 -0.79 -7.16 -6.24
CA TYR A 12 0.57 -7.35 -5.72
C TYR A 12 1.09 -6.09 -5.03
N VAL A 13 0.95 -4.92 -5.66
CA VAL A 13 1.35 -3.63 -5.08
C VAL A 13 0.60 -3.38 -3.76
N ALA A 14 -0.72 -3.62 -3.73
CA ALA A 14 -1.48 -3.47 -2.49
C ALA A 14 -1.02 -4.45 -1.40
N MET A 15 -0.69 -5.70 -1.75
CA MET A 15 -0.19 -6.68 -0.77
C MET A 15 1.13 -6.22 -0.15
N MET A 16 2.04 -5.67 -0.96
CA MET A 16 3.31 -5.15 -0.47
C MET A 16 3.11 -3.91 0.41
N ARG A 17 2.20 -2.99 0.05
CA ARG A 17 1.87 -1.83 0.89
C ARG A 17 1.22 -2.25 2.21
N ALA A 18 0.35 -3.25 2.20
CA ALA A 18 -0.26 -3.81 3.40
C ALA A 18 0.79 -4.46 4.32
N LEU A 19 1.74 -5.24 3.79
CA LEU A 19 2.88 -5.74 4.57
C LEU A 19 3.70 -4.60 5.16
N GLY A 20 4.01 -3.58 4.35
CA GLY A 20 4.75 -2.42 4.80
C GLY A 20 4.01 -1.59 5.86
N HIS A 21 2.67 -1.63 5.87
CA HIS A 21 1.88 -0.90 6.86
C HIS A 21 2.00 -1.56 8.24
N ARG A 22 2.07 -2.89 8.26
CA ARG A 22 2.30 -3.67 9.49
C ARG A 22 3.73 -3.63 9.99
N ALA A 23 4.70 -3.54 9.07
CA ALA A 23 6.12 -3.48 9.41
C ALA A 23 6.80 -2.32 8.65
N PRO A 24 6.52 -1.06 9.04
CA PRO A 24 7.08 0.10 8.37
C PRO A 24 8.58 0.21 8.64
N TRP A 25 9.34 0.42 7.57
CA TRP A 25 10.78 0.74 7.62
C TRP A 25 11.01 2.17 7.13
N VAL A 26 10.28 2.61 6.11
CA VAL A 26 10.44 3.95 5.55
C VAL A 26 9.73 4.97 6.44
N PRO A 27 10.44 6.01 6.94
CA PRO A 27 9.83 7.04 7.78
C PRO A 27 8.66 7.74 7.08
N GLY A 28 7.54 7.86 7.80
CA GLY A 28 6.31 8.49 7.30
C GLY A 28 5.44 7.59 6.43
N PHE A 29 5.80 6.33 6.19
CA PHE A 29 4.93 5.41 5.47
C PHE A 29 3.74 4.95 6.31
N SER A 30 2.53 5.11 5.77
CA SER A 30 1.31 4.52 6.30
C SER A 30 0.26 4.36 5.20
N ASP A 31 -0.24 3.14 5.02
CA ASP A 31 -1.33 2.83 4.08
C ASP A 31 -2.31 1.81 4.66
N PRO A 32 -3.22 2.23 5.57
CA PRO A 32 -4.22 1.34 6.14
C PRO A 32 -5.25 0.85 5.11
N THR A 33 -5.40 1.55 3.98
CA THR A 33 -6.41 1.24 2.96
C THR A 33 -6.06 -0.02 2.18
N ALA A 34 -4.77 -0.35 2.05
CA ALA A 34 -4.31 -1.51 1.30
C ALA A 34 -4.88 -2.82 1.86
N GLU A 35 -4.91 -2.95 3.19
CA GLU A 35 -5.53 -4.11 3.85
C GLU A 35 -7.04 -4.15 3.62
N VAL A 36 -7.71 -3.00 3.68
CA VAL A 36 -9.16 -2.87 3.47
C VAL A 36 -9.53 -3.31 2.04
N PHE A 37 -8.80 -2.85 1.03
CA PHE A 37 -9.07 -3.22 -0.37
C PHE A 37 -8.85 -4.71 -0.65
N LEU A 38 -7.85 -5.33 -0.01
CA LEU A 38 -7.56 -6.74 -0.20
C LEU A 38 -8.50 -7.66 0.59
N GLY A 39 -9.04 -7.18 1.71
CA GLY A 39 -9.93 -7.93 2.59
C GLY A 39 -9.37 -9.30 2.96
N LYS A 40 -10.19 -10.35 2.80
CA LYS A 40 -9.80 -11.74 3.15
C LYS A 40 -8.57 -12.25 2.38
N ARG A 41 -8.29 -11.71 1.19
CA ARG A 41 -7.14 -12.14 0.37
C ARG A 41 -5.81 -11.78 1.03
N PHE A 42 -5.74 -10.65 1.74
CA PHE A 42 -4.53 -10.30 2.46
C PHE A 42 -4.26 -11.26 3.61
N ARG A 43 -5.29 -11.62 4.38
CA ARG A 43 -5.17 -12.62 5.46
C ARG A 43 -4.72 -13.98 4.93
N GLN A 44 -5.27 -14.44 3.80
CA GLN A 44 -4.84 -15.70 3.16
C GLN A 44 -3.39 -15.64 2.71
N PHE A 45 -2.98 -14.52 2.09
CA PHE A 45 -1.60 -14.29 1.67
C PHE A 45 -0.64 -14.29 2.87
N GLU A 46 -1.00 -13.63 3.97
CA GLU A 46 -0.20 -13.62 5.19
C GLU A 46 -0.04 -15.02 5.79
N ILE A 47 -1.13 -15.80 5.89
CA ILE A 47 -1.09 -17.18 6.37
C ILE A 47 -0.15 -18.02 5.49
N ALA A 48 -0.28 -17.91 4.16
CA ALA A 48 0.58 -18.63 3.22
C ALA A 48 2.06 -18.23 3.38
N LEU A 49 2.36 -16.94 3.47
CA LEU A 49 3.73 -16.47 3.71
C LEU A 49 4.29 -17.00 5.04
N ARG A 50 3.51 -16.96 6.11
CA ARG A 50 3.91 -17.49 7.43
C ARG A 50 4.13 -19.00 7.38
N ALA A 51 3.30 -19.75 6.65
CA ALA A 51 3.49 -21.20 6.50
C ALA A 51 4.79 -21.54 5.77
N ILE A 52 5.15 -20.76 4.74
CA ILE A 52 6.36 -20.99 3.93
C ILE A 52 7.61 -20.50 4.66
N TYR A 53 7.57 -19.29 5.21
CA TYR A 53 8.75 -18.57 5.70
C TYR A 53 8.83 -18.49 7.23
N GLY A 54 7.75 -18.76 7.94
CA GLY A 54 7.67 -18.58 9.40
C GLY A 54 8.64 -19.45 10.18
N LYS A 55 9.01 -20.63 9.67
CA LYS A 55 10.04 -21.47 10.30
C LYS A 55 11.45 -20.92 10.14
N TYR A 56 11.74 -20.24 9.02
CA TYR A 56 13.04 -19.66 8.72
C TYR A 56 13.25 -18.29 9.36
N PHE A 57 12.15 -17.56 9.58
CA PHE A 57 12.16 -16.18 10.04
C PHE A 57 11.27 -15.98 11.28
N ALA A 58 11.10 -16.99 12.14
CA ALA A 58 10.18 -16.93 13.29
C ALA A 58 10.38 -15.67 14.15
N ASN A 59 11.64 -15.27 14.36
CA ASN A 59 12.01 -14.08 15.13
C ASN A 59 12.35 -12.85 14.26
N LYS A 60 12.19 -12.94 12.93
CA LYS A 60 12.56 -11.92 11.94
C LYS A 60 11.46 -11.63 10.93
N LEU A 61 10.23 -12.04 11.23
CA LEU A 61 9.14 -11.99 10.26
C LEU A 61 8.80 -10.53 9.88
N GLU A 62 8.81 -9.62 10.85
CA GLU A 62 8.64 -8.18 10.59
C GLU A 62 9.76 -7.65 9.70
N THR A 63 11.02 -7.96 10.01
CA THR A 63 12.17 -7.59 9.17
C THR A 63 12.04 -8.12 7.74
N PHE A 64 11.58 -9.37 7.58
CA PHE A 64 11.32 -9.98 6.28
C PHE A 64 10.20 -9.24 5.53
N TRP A 65 9.09 -8.94 6.20
CA TRP A 65 7.98 -8.17 5.61
C TRP A 65 8.40 -6.77 5.19
N SER A 66 9.15 -6.08 6.03
CA SER A 66 9.70 -4.77 5.72
C SER A 66 10.64 -4.84 4.52
N SER A 67 11.53 -5.84 4.47
CA SER A 67 12.44 -6.06 3.33
C SER A 67 11.69 -6.29 2.03
N LEU A 68 10.61 -7.07 2.03
CA LEU A 68 9.80 -7.31 0.83
C LEU A 68 9.06 -6.06 0.35
N SER A 69 8.71 -5.17 1.27
CA SER A 69 7.84 -4.03 1.00
C SER A 69 8.57 -2.68 0.87
N VAL A 70 9.85 -2.59 1.22
CA VAL A 70 10.59 -1.31 1.35
C VAL A 70 10.48 -0.41 0.13
N ASN A 71 10.60 -0.96 -1.08
CA ASN A 71 10.47 -0.20 -2.33
C ASN A 71 9.07 0.39 -2.52
N PHE A 72 8.03 -0.33 -2.08
CA PHE A 72 6.64 0.13 -2.16
C PHE A 72 6.35 1.20 -1.10
N GLN A 73 6.96 1.07 0.07
CA GLN A 73 6.89 2.09 1.11
C GLN A 73 7.53 3.39 0.63
N PHE A 74 8.77 3.30 0.12
CA PHE A 74 9.52 4.44 -0.39
C PHE A 74 8.77 5.16 -1.51
N ARG A 75 8.34 4.42 -2.54
CA ARG A 75 7.55 4.99 -3.65
C ARG A 75 6.27 5.68 -3.15
N THR A 76 5.59 5.11 -2.17
CA THR A 76 4.38 5.74 -1.62
C THR A 76 4.70 7.04 -0.91
N VAL A 77 5.71 7.07 -0.03
CA VAL A 77 6.10 8.28 0.71
C VAL A 77 6.55 9.39 -0.24
N VAL A 78 7.34 9.06 -1.27
CA VAL A 78 7.79 10.05 -2.27
C VAL A 78 6.61 10.67 -3.00
N LEU A 79 5.66 9.86 -3.48
CA LEU A 79 4.48 10.37 -4.17
C LEU A 79 3.55 11.16 -3.23
N ASP A 80 3.40 10.74 -1.98
CA ASP A 80 2.61 11.46 -0.98
C ASP A 80 3.21 12.85 -0.68
N ARG A 81 4.55 12.93 -0.60
CA ARG A 81 5.26 14.21 -0.45
C ARG A 81 5.09 15.09 -1.67
N ILE A 82 5.29 14.56 -2.88
CA ILE A 82 5.09 15.33 -4.12
C ILE A 82 3.68 15.92 -4.19
N ILE A 83 2.66 15.13 -3.84
CA ILE A 83 1.28 15.60 -3.78
C ILE A 83 1.10 16.67 -2.69
N GLY A 84 1.67 16.45 -1.50
CA GLY A 84 1.62 17.41 -0.39
C GLY A 84 2.30 18.74 -0.70
N ASP A 85 3.47 18.70 -1.32
CA ASP A 85 4.29 19.86 -1.67
C ASP A 85 3.68 20.68 -2.81
N ALA A 86 2.83 20.06 -3.65
CA ALA A 86 2.11 20.73 -4.72
C ALA A 86 0.85 21.48 -4.25
N LEU A 87 0.39 21.27 -3.01
CA LEU A 87 -0.78 21.98 -2.49
C LEU A 87 -0.48 23.49 -2.33
N PRO A 88 -1.49 24.37 -2.55
CA PRO A 88 -2.89 24.05 -2.81
C PRO A 88 -3.20 23.77 -4.29
N PHE A 89 -4.16 22.87 -4.54
CA PHE A 89 -4.83 22.68 -5.83
C PHE A 89 -6.26 22.17 -5.60
N ASP A 90 -7.17 22.43 -6.54
CA ASP A 90 -8.57 22.03 -6.42
C ASP A 90 -8.87 20.62 -6.93
N GLN A 91 -7.99 20.07 -7.78
CA GLN A 91 -8.21 18.81 -8.48
C GLN A 91 -6.93 17.97 -8.56
N LEU A 92 -7.06 16.67 -8.29
CA LEU A 92 -6.02 15.65 -8.44
C LEU A 92 -6.53 14.51 -9.32
N VAL A 93 -5.71 14.03 -10.25
CA VAL A 93 -6.03 12.87 -11.09
C VAL A 93 -5.02 11.76 -10.84
N LEU A 94 -5.48 10.58 -10.41
CA LEU A 94 -4.69 9.39 -10.14
C LEU A 94 -4.82 8.39 -11.30
N LEU A 95 -3.93 8.52 -12.28
CA LEU A 95 -3.92 7.65 -13.45
C LEU A 95 -3.57 6.21 -13.09
N GLY A 96 -4.42 5.26 -13.50
CA GLY A 96 -4.21 3.85 -13.22
C GLY A 96 -4.27 3.51 -11.72
N ALA A 97 -5.09 4.24 -10.94
CA ALA A 97 -5.14 4.18 -9.48
C ALA A 97 -5.17 2.76 -8.91
N GLY A 98 -5.87 1.81 -9.54
CA GLY A 98 -5.95 0.44 -9.03
C GLY A 98 -6.49 0.42 -7.59
N TYR A 99 -5.66 0.01 -6.63
CA TYR A 99 -5.98 0.07 -5.19
C TYR A 99 -5.32 1.24 -4.48
N ASP A 100 -5.08 2.37 -5.15
CA ASP A 100 -4.56 3.56 -4.50
C ASP A 100 -5.55 4.12 -3.46
N GLY A 101 -5.07 4.28 -2.24
CA GLY A 101 -5.86 4.76 -1.11
C GLY A 101 -5.76 6.24 -0.81
N ARG A 102 -4.99 7.02 -1.59
CA ARG A 102 -4.67 8.42 -1.26
C ARG A 102 -5.89 9.28 -1.00
N ALA A 103 -6.90 9.19 -1.86
CA ALA A 103 -8.18 9.89 -1.68
C ALA A 103 -8.85 9.60 -0.31
N TRP A 104 -8.58 8.44 0.27
CA TRP A 104 -9.19 7.96 1.50
C TRP A 104 -8.31 8.17 2.75
N ARG A 105 -6.98 8.17 2.61
CA ARG A 105 -6.04 8.24 3.74
C ARG A 105 -5.31 9.58 3.91
N MET A 106 -5.13 10.35 2.84
CA MET A 106 -4.40 11.62 2.92
C MET A 106 -5.35 12.72 3.36
N LYS A 107 -5.24 13.14 4.63
CA LYS A 107 -6.08 14.20 5.20
C LYS A 107 -5.96 15.53 4.45
N SER A 108 -4.80 15.81 3.87
CA SER A 108 -4.54 17.02 3.09
C SER A 108 -5.36 17.10 1.80
N LEU A 109 -5.98 16.00 1.36
CA LEU A 109 -6.83 15.94 0.17
C LEU A 109 -8.32 16.05 0.47
N ARG A 110 -8.72 16.37 1.72
CA ARG A 110 -10.13 16.36 2.15
C ARG A 110 -11.05 17.23 1.29
N ASP A 111 -10.56 18.38 0.85
CA ASP A 111 -11.33 19.36 0.08
C ASP A 111 -10.94 19.36 -1.42
N VAL A 112 -10.10 18.41 -1.84
CA VAL A 112 -9.65 18.24 -3.22
C VAL A 112 -10.58 17.29 -3.97
N LYS A 113 -10.94 17.62 -5.21
CA LYS A 113 -11.64 16.68 -6.11
C LYS A 113 -10.64 15.67 -6.68
N VAL A 114 -10.73 14.41 -6.26
CA VAL A 114 -9.84 13.33 -6.73
C VAL A 114 -10.54 12.46 -7.79
N PHE A 115 -9.88 12.27 -8.93
CA PHE A 115 -10.34 11.47 -10.07
C PHE A 115 -9.44 10.27 -10.35
#